data_AF-A0A3D0Z2W9-F1
#
_entry.id   AF-A0A3D0Z2W9-F1
#
_cell.length_a   1.000
_cell.length_b   1.000
_cell.length_c   1.000
_cell.angle_alpha   90.00
_cell.angle_beta   90.00
_cell.angle_gamma   90.00
#
_symmetry.space_group_name_H-M   'P 1'
#
loop_
_entity.id
_entity.type
_entity.pdbx_description
1 polymer ?
#
loop_
_entity_poly.entity_id
_entity_poly.type
_entity_poly.pdbx_seq_one_letter_code
_entity_poly.pdbx_strand_id
1 'polypeptide(L)'
;MSGGTNKTVLVCVTAQPECERLIRAGRELADKTGRSLEVLSVQPAELDPAERASDLECLYMLSKSVHAGVMIYYNDEPAIVAAAHIKRHGISHIVTGMPDGINTGFLDHIHLLAPDIPISMVAKDSTVYTISPAVRVKKASMSR
;
A
#
# COMPACT_ATOMS: atom_id res chain seq x y z
N MET A 1 -12.91 -16.83 -23.40
CA MET A 1 -12.34 -15.56 -22.91
C MET A 1 -12.07 -15.74 -21.41
N SER A 2 -10.84 -16.08 -21.03
CA SER A 2 -10.49 -16.25 -19.61
C SER A 2 -10.39 -14.88 -18.95
N GLY A 3 -11.27 -14.61 -17.98
CA GLY A 3 -11.19 -13.42 -17.12
C GLY A 3 -9.95 -13.51 -16.23
N GLY A 4 -8.82 -13.01 -16.71
CA GLY A 4 -7.64 -12.81 -15.87
C GLY A 4 -7.91 -11.62 -14.95
N THR A 5 -8.10 -11.86 -13.66
CA THR A 5 -8.05 -10.80 -12.64
C THR A 5 -6.65 -10.20 -12.69
N ASN A 6 -6.49 -9.05 -13.36
CA ASN A 6 -5.22 -8.36 -13.35
C ASN A 6 -4.95 -7.94 -11.90
N LYS A 7 -3.97 -8.59 -11.27
CA LYS A 7 -3.66 -8.39 -9.87
C LYS A 7 -3.04 -7.00 -9.69
N THR A 8 -3.34 -6.34 -8.59
CA THR A 8 -2.87 -4.96 -8.35
C THR A 8 -1.79 -4.91 -7.26
N VAL A 9 -0.79 -4.05 -7.45
CA VAL A 9 0.14 -3.58 -6.42
C VAL A 9 -0.43 -2.31 -5.82
N LEU A 10 -0.66 -2.29 -4.50
CA LEU A 10 -1.14 -1.13 -3.77
C LEU A 10 0.03 -0.41 -3.11
N VAL A 11 0.20 0.88 -3.36
CA VAL A 11 1.17 1.72 -2.65
C VAL A 11 0.44 2.61 -1.66
N CYS A 12 0.74 2.46 -0.38
CA CYS A 12 0.20 3.29 0.69
C CYS A 12 1.16 4.45 0.98
N VAL A 13 0.70 5.69 0.85
CA VAL A 13 1.51 6.91 0.99
C VAL A 13 0.86 7.93 1.93
N THR A 14 1.69 8.72 2.60
CA THR A 14 1.32 9.98 3.25
C THR A 14 1.45 11.14 2.25
N ALA A 15 0.93 12.32 2.58
CA ALA A 15 1.10 13.53 1.78
C ALA A 15 2.49 14.14 1.99
N GLN A 16 3.52 13.43 1.53
CA GLN A 16 4.92 13.81 1.69
C GLN A 16 5.66 13.60 0.37
N PRO A 17 6.45 14.58 -0.12
CA PRO A 17 7.19 14.44 -1.38
C PRO A 17 8.10 13.20 -1.42
N GLU A 18 8.66 12.81 -0.28
CA GLU A 18 9.53 11.64 -0.16
C GLU A 18 8.81 10.32 -0.47
N CYS A 19 7.47 10.29 -0.45
CA CYS A 19 6.69 9.12 -0.85
C CYS A 19 6.81 8.81 -2.35
N GLU A 20 7.36 9.70 -3.18
CA GLU A 20 7.64 9.42 -4.59
C GLU A 20 8.45 8.13 -4.76
N ARG A 21 9.42 7.89 -3.86
CA ARG A 21 10.23 6.66 -3.86
C ARG A 21 9.38 5.39 -3.67
N LEU A 22 8.30 5.47 -2.88
CA LEU A 22 7.38 4.34 -2.65
C LEU A 22 6.63 4.02 -3.93
N ILE A 23 6.16 5.05 -4.62
CA ILE A 23 5.39 4.89 -5.85
C ILE A 23 6.29 4.37 -6.97
N ARG A 24 7.54 4.82 -7.05
CA ARG A 24 8.55 4.28 -7.97
C ARG A 24 8.84 2.79 -7.70
N ALA A 25 9.07 2.41 -6.44
CA ALA A 25 9.28 1.02 -6.07
C ALA A 25 8.05 0.14 -6.40
N GLY A 26 6.84 0.65 -6.13
CA GLY A 26 5.59 -0.02 -6.49
C GLY A 26 5.40 -0.17 -8.00
N ARG A 27 5.73 0.87 -8.78
CA ARG A 27 5.71 0.83 -10.25
C ARG A 27 6.65 -0.24 -10.78
N GLU A 28 7.90 -0.25 -10.33
CA GLU A 28 8.87 -1.26 -10.74
C GLU A 28 8.38 -2.68 -10.43
N LEU A 29 7.81 -2.88 -9.24
CA LEU A 29 7.25 -4.17 -8.86
C LEU A 29 6.07 -4.58 -9.75
N ALA A 30 5.16 -3.64 -10.03
CA ALA A 30 4.01 -3.86 -10.89
C ALA A 30 4.46 -4.24 -12.30
N ASP A 31 5.41 -3.50 -12.88
CA ASP A 31 5.95 -3.74 -14.23
C ASP A 31 6.66 -5.10 -14.30
N LYS A 32 7.53 -5.42 -13.33
CA LYS A 32 8.24 -6.71 -13.23
C LYS A 32 7.31 -7.91 -13.11
N THR A 33 6.12 -7.72 -12.54
CA THR A 33 5.16 -8.79 -12.29
C THR A 33 3.96 -8.79 -13.23
N GLY A 34 3.93 -7.88 -14.21
CA GLY A 34 2.82 -7.72 -15.15
C GLY A 34 1.50 -7.34 -14.48
N ARG A 35 1.56 -6.53 -13.42
CA ARG A 35 0.44 -6.13 -12.56
C ARG A 35 0.10 -4.66 -12.74
N SER A 36 -1.11 -4.27 -12.35
CA SER A 36 -1.50 -2.86 -12.24
C SER A 36 -0.95 -2.21 -10.97
N LEU A 37 -0.88 -0.88 -10.95
CA LEU A 37 -0.49 -0.07 -9.79
C LEU A 37 -1.66 0.79 -9.33
N GLU A 38 -1.95 0.79 -8.03
CA GLU A 38 -2.83 1.75 -7.37
C GLU A 38 -2.08 2.46 -6.25
N VAL A 39 -2.36 3.75 -6.06
CA VAL A 39 -1.82 4.53 -4.95
C VAL A 39 -2.97 4.94 -4.03
N LEU A 40 -2.81 4.70 -2.74
CA LEU A 40 -3.77 5.01 -1.70
C LEU A 40 -3.13 5.92 -0.68
N SER A 41 -3.83 6.99 -0.34
CA SER A 41 -3.49 7.86 0.78
C SER A 41 -4.68 7.99 1.70
N VAL A 42 -4.45 7.78 2.99
CA VAL A 42 -5.45 8.04 4.04
C VAL A 42 -4.95 9.22 4.84
N GLN A 43 -5.65 10.33 4.73
CA GLN A 43 -5.41 11.57 5.43
C GLN A 43 -6.24 11.59 6.73
N PRO A 44 -5.81 12.31 7.77
CA PRO A 44 -6.62 12.50 8.98
C PRO A 44 -8.04 12.98 8.66
N ALA A 45 -9.03 12.52 9.41
CA ALA A 45 -10.44 12.88 9.16
C ALA A 45 -10.66 14.40 9.29
N GLU A 46 -10.02 14.97 10.31
CA GLU A 46 -10.00 16.40 10.60
C GLU A 46 -8.61 16.97 10.29
N LEU A 47 -8.58 17.99 9.44
CA LEU A 47 -7.38 18.74 9.06
C LEU A 47 -7.76 20.21 8.93
N ASP A 48 -6.85 21.10 9.29
CA ASP A 48 -7.02 22.52 8.96
C ASP A 48 -7.14 22.70 7.43
N PRO A 49 -7.96 23.65 6.93
CA PRO A 49 -8.11 23.86 5.49
C PRO A 49 -6.80 24.14 4.76
N ALA A 50 -5.82 24.82 5.38
CA ALA A 50 -4.53 25.08 4.76
C ALA A 50 -3.68 23.81 4.66
N GLU A 51 -3.67 22.99 5.72
CA GLU A 51 -3.00 21.68 5.72
C GLU A 51 -3.62 20.78 4.64
N ARG A 52 -4.95 20.68 4.59
CA ARG A 52 -5.67 19.91 3.57
C ARG A 52 -5.32 20.36 2.15
N ALA A 53 -5.23 21.66 1.90
CA ALA A 53 -4.85 22.19 0.60
C ALA A 53 -3.41 21.80 0.24
N SER A 54 -2.49 21.93 1.19
CA SER A 54 -1.08 21.52 1.03
C SER A 54 -0.96 20.03 0.72
N ASP A 55 -1.70 19.19 1.45
CA ASP A 55 -1.67 17.73 1.26
C ASP A 55 -2.22 17.32 -0.11
N LEU A 56 -3.33 17.94 -0.55
CA LEU A 56 -3.88 17.71 -1.88
C LEU A 56 -2.92 18.10 -2.99
N GLU A 57 -2.23 19.24 -2.87
CA GLU A 57 -1.21 19.67 -3.83
C GLU A 57 -0.03 18.69 -3.87
N CYS A 58 0.46 18.25 -2.71
CA CYS A 58 1.51 17.25 -2.62
C CYS A 58 1.12 15.94 -3.34
N LEU A 59 -0.06 15.40 -3.01
CA LEU A 59 -0.57 14.15 -3.61
C LEU A 59 -0.83 14.31 -5.11
N TYR A 60 -1.28 15.48 -5.56
CA TYR A 60 -1.41 15.79 -6.98
C TYR A 60 -0.07 15.79 -7.70
N MET A 61 0.95 16.41 -7.13
CA MET A 61 2.31 16.42 -7.69
C MET A 61 2.92 15.02 -7.73
N LEU A 62 2.73 14.22 -6.68
CA LEU A 62 3.11 12.81 -6.67
C LEU A 62 2.43 12.04 -7.82
N SER A 63 1.11 12.22 -8.00
CA SER A 63 0.36 11.55 -9.08
C SER A 63 0.93 11.84 -10.47
N LYS A 64 1.35 13.09 -10.71
CA LYS A 64 1.96 13.53 -11.96
C LYS A 64 3.34 12.93 -12.20
N SER A 65 4.20 12.93 -11.20
CA SER A 65 5.59 12.47 -11.33
C SER A 65 5.69 11.00 -11.77
N VAL A 66 4.69 10.18 -11.46
CA VAL A 66 4.67 8.73 -11.66
C VAL A 66 3.54 8.22 -12.56
N HIS A 67 2.77 9.12 -13.17
CA HIS A 67 1.64 8.81 -14.05
C HIS A 67 0.67 7.79 -13.44
N ALA A 68 0.36 7.94 -12.14
CA ALA A 68 -0.55 7.05 -11.42
C ALA A 68 -1.61 7.86 -10.68
N GLY A 69 -2.86 7.43 -10.76
CA GLY A 69 -3.93 8.01 -9.95
C GLY A 69 -3.72 7.73 -8.46
N VAL A 70 -3.96 8.75 -7.62
CA VAL A 70 -3.92 8.62 -6.16
C VAL A 70 -5.35 8.68 -5.64
N MET A 71 -5.76 7.65 -4.91
CA MET A 71 -7.04 7.64 -4.21
C MET A 71 -6.85 8.13 -2.78
N ILE A 72 -7.71 9.05 -2.36
CA ILE A 72 -7.58 9.79 -1.10
C ILE A 72 -8.82 9.51 -0.25
N TYR A 73 -8.62 9.06 0.99
CA TYR A 73 -9.64 8.96 2.02
C TYR A 73 -9.30 9.86 3.19
N TYR A 74 -10.32 10.37 3.89
CA TYR A 74 -10.17 11.11 5.14
C TYR A 74 -10.70 10.24 6.29
N ASN A 75 -9.80 9.70 7.10
CA ASN A 75 -10.10 8.78 8.20
C ASN A 75 -8.90 8.62 9.14
N ASP A 76 -9.14 8.50 10.44
CA ASP A 76 -8.06 8.35 11.43
C ASP A 76 -7.55 6.91 11.60
N GLU A 77 -8.16 5.95 10.90
CA GLU A 77 -7.82 4.52 10.93
C GLU A 77 -7.24 4.05 9.57
N PRO A 78 -6.00 4.47 9.21
CA PRO A 78 -5.42 4.22 7.88
C PRO A 78 -5.29 2.74 7.53
N ALA A 79 -4.94 1.89 8.51
CA ALA A 79 -4.81 0.45 8.28
C ALA A 79 -6.18 -0.22 8.02
N ILE A 80 -7.25 0.23 8.69
CA ILE A 80 -8.60 -0.30 8.48
C ILE A 80 -9.10 0.08 7.08
N VAL A 81 -8.92 1.34 6.67
CA VAL A 81 -9.28 1.81 5.32
C VAL A 81 -8.49 1.05 4.25
N ALA A 82 -7.17 0.90 4.42
CA ALA A 82 -6.35 0.13 3.49
C ALA A 82 -6.79 -1.34 3.42
N ALA A 83 -7.09 -1.99 4.55
CA ALA A 83 -7.59 -3.36 4.58
C ALA A 83 -8.94 -3.50 3.88
N ALA A 84 -9.86 -2.54 4.05
CA ALA A 84 -11.14 -2.51 3.36
C ALA A 84 -10.96 -2.35 1.85
N HIS A 85 -10.00 -1.52 1.42
CA HIS A 85 -9.61 -1.35 0.03
C HIS A 85 -9.05 -2.66 -0.56
N ILE A 86 -8.09 -3.28 0.14
CA ILE A 86 -7.45 -4.54 -0.25
C ILE A 86 -8.49 -5.64 -0.54
N LYS A 87 -9.49 -5.78 0.34
CA LYS A 87 -10.54 -6.79 0.22
C LYS A 87 -11.45 -6.60 -1.00
N ARG A 88 -11.56 -5.37 -1.54
CA ARG A 88 -12.48 -5.03 -2.64
C ARG A 88 -11.80 -5.00 -4.01
N HIS A 89 -10.49 -4.72 -4.07
CA HIS A 89 -9.82 -4.33 -5.32
C HIS A 89 -8.78 -5.33 -5.85
N GLY A 90 -8.81 -6.60 -5.40
CA GLY A 90 -7.92 -7.64 -5.95
C GLY A 90 -6.43 -7.36 -5.72
N ILE A 91 -6.11 -6.69 -4.61
CA ILE A 91 -4.74 -6.34 -4.26
C ILE A 91 -3.95 -7.62 -3.97
N SER A 92 -2.73 -7.66 -4.50
CA SER A 92 -1.85 -8.83 -4.49
C SER A 92 -0.50 -8.58 -3.84
N HIS A 93 -0.19 -7.31 -3.57
CA HIS A 93 1.04 -6.86 -2.95
C HIS A 93 0.82 -5.45 -2.39
N ILE A 94 1.34 -5.18 -1.21
CA ILE A 94 1.29 -3.87 -0.56
C ILE A 94 2.69 -3.29 -0.53
N VAL A 95 2.83 -2.01 -0.84
CA VAL A 95 4.07 -1.24 -0.71
C VAL A 95 3.82 -0.10 0.27
N THR A 96 4.71 0.09 1.23
CA THR A 96 4.63 1.16 2.23
C THR A 96 6.02 1.66 2.62
N GLY A 97 6.09 2.74 3.40
CA GLY A 97 7.33 3.23 3.98
C GLY A 97 7.84 2.31 5.08
N MET A 98 9.17 2.19 5.19
CA MET A 98 9.79 1.61 6.37
C MET A 98 9.44 2.46 7.60
N PRO A 99 8.97 1.85 8.70
CA PRO A 99 8.76 2.56 9.95
C PRO A 99 10.06 3.21 10.43
N ASP A 100 10.00 4.51 10.74
CA ASP A 100 11.12 5.24 11.35
C ASP A 100 11.05 5.07 12.88
N GLY A 101 11.65 4.00 13.40
CA GLY A 101 11.75 3.74 14.85
C GLY A 101 10.73 2.72 15.37
N ILE A 102 10.26 2.89 16.61
CA ILE A 102 9.43 1.90 17.32
C ILE A 102 7.96 1.95 16.87
N ASN A 103 7.51 3.06 16.27
CA ASN A 103 6.11 3.19 15.86
C ASN A 103 5.87 2.51 14.50
N THR A 104 5.53 1.23 14.57
CA THR A 104 5.15 0.35 13.46
C THR A 104 3.64 0.32 13.22
N GLY A 105 2.86 1.24 13.82
CA GLY A 105 1.41 1.13 13.94
C GLY A 105 0.67 0.80 12.64
N PHE A 106 0.97 1.47 11.54
CA PHE A 106 0.33 1.13 10.25
C PHE A 106 0.72 -0.28 9.76
N LEU A 107 2.01 -0.61 9.82
CA LEU A 107 2.57 -1.88 9.34
C LEU A 107 1.99 -3.08 10.12
N ASP A 108 1.99 -2.98 11.45
CA ASP A 108 1.51 -4.07 12.30
C ASP A 108 0.02 -4.33 12.09
N HIS A 109 -0.78 -3.27 12.07
CA HIS A 109 -2.22 -3.38 11.86
C HIS A 109 -2.55 -3.89 10.45
N ILE A 110 -1.89 -3.40 9.39
CA ILE A 110 -2.19 -3.86 8.04
C ILE A 110 -1.75 -5.32 7.84
N HIS A 111 -0.64 -5.73 8.45
CA HIS A 111 -0.19 -7.13 8.44
C HIS A 111 -1.18 -8.04 9.16
N LEU A 112 -1.74 -7.61 10.29
CA LEU A 112 -2.79 -8.34 11.01
C LEU A 112 -4.09 -8.45 10.19
N LEU A 113 -4.48 -7.38 9.49
CA LEU A 113 -5.75 -7.31 8.75
C LEU A 113 -5.68 -7.97 7.36
N ALA A 114 -4.49 -8.06 6.76
CA ALA A 114 -4.23 -8.66 5.45
C ALA A 114 -3.02 -9.63 5.49
N PRO A 115 -3.06 -10.69 6.32
CA PRO A 115 -1.89 -11.55 6.59
C PRO A 115 -1.44 -12.38 5.39
N ASP A 116 -2.33 -12.58 4.41
CA ASP A 116 -2.06 -13.36 3.20
C ASP A 116 -1.48 -12.53 2.05
N ILE A 117 -1.30 -11.21 2.24
CA ILE A 117 -0.77 -10.31 1.22
C ILE A 117 0.68 -9.93 1.57
N PRO A 118 1.65 -10.13 0.67
CA PRO A 118 3.02 -9.69 0.90
C PRO A 118 3.10 -8.16 1.03
N ILE A 119 3.94 -7.69 1.95
CA ILE A 119 4.16 -6.27 2.23
C ILE A 119 5.63 -5.94 1.96
N SER A 120 5.89 -5.05 1.02
CA SER A 120 7.21 -4.46 0.80
C SER A 120 7.31 -3.10 1.50
N MET A 121 8.31 -2.97 2.37
CA MET A 121 8.66 -1.74 3.07
C MET A 121 9.87 -1.13 2.40
N VAL A 122 9.77 0.14 2.01
CA VAL A 122 10.87 0.84 1.36
C VAL A 122 11.50 1.80 2.38
N ALA A 123 12.80 1.69 2.60
CA ALA A 123 13.58 2.57 3.46
C ALA A 123 13.95 3.89 2.74
N LYS A 124 14.53 4.84 3.49
CA LYS A 124 14.89 6.17 2.96
C LYS A 124 15.98 6.11 1.88
N ASP A 125 16.88 5.15 1.98
CA ASP A 125 17.91 4.84 0.98
C ASP A 125 17.37 4.05 -0.22
N SER A 126 16.04 3.85 -0.31
CA SER A 126 15.34 3.04 -1.30
C SER A 126 15.60 1.53 -1.20
N THR A 127 16.24 1.05 -0.13
CA THR A 127 16.33 -0.39 0.15
C THR A 127 14.92 -0.95 0.40
N VAL A 128 14.59 -2.08 -0.23
CA VAL A 128 13.27 -2.72 -0.13
C VAL A 128 13.36 -4.00 0.68
N TYR A 129 12.60 -4.06 1.78
CA TYR A 129 12.42 -5.25 2.60
C TYR A 129 11.03 -5.83 2.35
N THR A 130 10.87 -7.16 2.29
CA THR A 130 9.57 -7.78 2.04
C THR A 130 9.20 -8.79 3.10
N ILE A 131 8.04 -8.60 3.72
CA ILE A 131 7.38 -9.58 4.57
C ILE A 131 6.50 -10.43 3.64
N SER A 132 6.81 -11.72 3.55
CA SER A 132 5.99 -12.68 2.81
C SER A 132 4.99 -13.36 3.76
N PRO A 133 3.78 -13.70 3.28
CA PRO A 133 2.83 -14.48 4.08
C PRO A 133 3.46 -15.77 4.58
N ALA A 134 3.16 -16.15 5.83
CA ALA A 134 3.54 -17.45 6.33
C ALA A 134 2.89 -18.53 5.44
N VAL A 135 3.69 -19.47 4.93
CA VAL A 135 3.18 -20.60 4.14
C VAL A 135 2.20 -21.39 5.03
N ARG A 136 0.89 -21.31 4.75
CA ARG A 136 -0.09 -22.20 5.40
C ARG A 136 0.14 -23.61 4.87
N VAL A 137 0.89 -24.42 5.62
CA VAL A 137 0.94 -25.87 5.40
C VAL A 137 -0.47 -26.40 5.58
N LYS A 138 -1.11 -26.81 4.48
CA LYS A 138 -2.39 -27.53 4.55
C LYS A 138 -2.13 -28.80 5.35
N LYS A 139 -2.75 -28.93 6.54
CA LYS A 139 -2.87 -30.23 7.20
C LYS A 139 -3.58 -31.15 6.22
N ALA A 140 -2.89 -32.17 5.72
CA ALA A 140 -3.51 -33.23 4.95
C ALA A 140 -4.62 -33.83 5.83
N SER A 141 -5.86 -33.75 5.36
CA SER A 141 -6.97 -34.49 5.95
C SER A 141 -6.67 -35.97 5.71
N MET A 142 -6.12 -36.66 6.71
CA MET A 142 -6.17 -38.12 6.76
C MET A 142 -7.64 -38.52 6.96
N SER A 143 -8.31 -38.83 5.86
CA SER A 143 -9.55 -39.62 5.91
C SER A 143 -9.19 -41.01 6.39
N ARG A 144 -9.78 -41.42 7.52
CA ARG A 144 -9.94 -42.83 7.89
C ARG A 144 -11.29 -43.32 7.36
#